data_AF-A0AAV6BCY2-F1
#
_entry.id   AF-A0AAV6BCY2-F1
#
_cell.length_a   1.000
_cell.length_b   1.000
_cell.length_c   1.000
_cell.angle_alpha   90.00
_cell.angle_beta   90.00
_cell.angle_gamma   90.00
#
_symmetry.space_group_name_H-M   'P 1'
#
loop_
_entity.id
_entity.type
_entity.pdbx_description
1 polymer ?
#
loop_
_entity_poly.entity_id
_entity_poly.type
_entity_poly.pdbx_seq_one_letter_code
_entity_poly.pdbx_strand_id
1 'polypeptide(L)'
;MSPEKPTYRGLLEQEIGLLDGLAAALTAAKAAIVSCKIEELEESTLIQQHLCAQLETAHAEMRRVSPQAAGEGHEEETVAELRARWQKAQAILQQLNKEVQGVLWRSQKTVNALVNAFRMLEGSYAAEALKQAVRSSAIQERA
;
A
#
# COMPACT_ATOMS: atom_id res chain seq x y z
N MET A 1 -12.87 19.92 33.19
CA MET A 1 -12.51 18.55 32.78
C MET A 1 -11.05 18.62 32.37
N SER A 2 -10.13 18.21 33.23
CA SER A 2 -8.70 18.15 32.87
C SER A 2 -8.52 17.06 31.81
N PRO A 3 -7.76 17.27 30.73
CA PRO A 3 -7.43 16.19 29.81
C PRO A 3 -6.68 15.13 30.62
N GLU A 4 -7.27 13.94 30.75
CA GLU A 4 -6.59 12.80 31.36
C GLU A 4 -5.29 12.59 30.60
N LYS A 5 -4.17 12.58 31.34
CA LYS A 5 -2.87 12.30 30.74
C LYS A 5 -2.93 10.92 30.10
N PRO A 6 -2.49 10.75 28.85
CA PRO A 6 -2.55 9.46 28.17
C PRO A 6 -1.78 8.41 28.98
N THR A 7 -2.47 7.35 29.39
CA THR A 7 -1.87 6.21 30.07
C THR A 7 -1.18 5.31 29.04
N TYR A 8 -0.08 4.66 29.43
CA TYR A 8 0.67 3.75 28.54
C TYR A 8 -0.23 2.66 27.93
N ARG A 9 -1.18 2.15 28.72
CA ARG A 9 -2.22 1.23 28.26
C ARG A 9 -3.12 1.83 27.18
N GLY A 10 -3.62 3.06 27.38
CA GLY A 10 -4.46 3.73 26.39
C GLY A 10 -3.72 3.97 25.07
N LEU A 11 -2.42 4.29 25.15
CA LEU A 11 -1.57 4.44 23.97
C LEU A 11 -1.38 3.11 23.22
N LEU A 12 -1.17 1.99 23.93
CA LEU A 12 -1.06 0.66 23.31
C LEU A 12 -2.37 0.22 22.64
N GLU A 13 -3.51 0.45 23.28
CA GLU A 13 -4.84 0.16 22.70
C GLU A 13 -5.08 1.00 21.43
N GLN A 14 -4.70 2.27 21.44
CA GLN A 14 -4.74 3.14 20.27
C GLN A 14 -3.82 2.63 19.16
N GLU A 15 -2.58 2.25 19.47
CA GLU A 15 -1.61 1.76 18.48
C GLU A 15 -2.09 0.46 17.83
N ILE A 16 -2.69 -0.46 18.60
CA ILE A 16 -3.32 -1.68 18.06
C ILE A 16 -4.45 -1.32 17.09
N GLY A 17 -5.33 -0.39 17.45
CA GLY A 17 -6.41 0.05 16.57
C GLY A 17 -5.91 0.66 15.25
N LEU A 18 -4.80 1.40 15.30
CA LEU A 18 -4.16 1.95 14.10
C LEU A 18 -3.55 0.86 13.21
N LEU A 19 -2.91 -0.16 13.80
CA LEU A 19 -2.37 -1.30 13.06
C LEU A 19 -3.49 -2.11 12.38
N ASP A 20 -4.60 -2.34 13.08
CA ASP A 20 -5.77 -3.03 12.53
C ASP A 20 -6.38 -2.23 11.36
N GLY A 21 -6.49 -0.91 11.51
CA GLY A 21 -6.90 0.01 10.45
C GLY A 21 -6.00 -0.08 9.21
N LEU A 22 -4.68 -0.12 9.40
CA LEU A 22 -3.74 -0.20 8.28
C LEU A 22 -3.80 -1.58 7.60
N ALA A 23 -4.00 -2.65 8.35
CA ALA A 23 -4.21 -3.99 7.80
C ALA A 23 -5.49 -4.05 6.93
N ALA A 24 -6.57 -3.41 7.36
CA ALA A 24 -7.80 -3.30 6.57
C ALA A 24 -7.55 -2.49 5.27
N ALA A 25 -6.85 -1.36 5.36
CA ALA A 25 -6.52 -0.54 4.21
C ALA A 25 -5.64 -1.29 3.19
N LEU A 26 -4.60 -1.99 3.65
CA LEU A 26 -3.75 -2.82 2.77
C LEU A 26 -4.53 -3.95 2.09
N THR A 27 -5.50 -4.54 2.80
CA THR A 27 -6.39 -5.56 2.23
C THR A 27 -7.27 -4.98 1.13
N ALA A 28 -7.83 -3.78 1.34
CA ALA A 28 -8.58 -3.05 0.33
C ALA A 28 -7.71 -2.66 -0.88
N ALA A 29 -6.50 -2.17 -0.67
CA ALA A 29 -5.55 -1.86 -1.75
C ALA A 29 -5.25 -3.11 -2.60
N LYS A 30 -5.00 -4.26 -1.96
CA LYS A 30 -4.77 -5.52 -2.66
C LYS A 30 -5.96 -5.88 -3.55
N ALA A 31 -7.19 -5.76 -3.04
CA ALA A 31 -8.40 -6.02 -3.82
C ALA A 31 -8.52 -5.05 -5.00
N ALA A 32 -8.32 -3.75 -4.77
CA ALA A 32 -8.38 -2.70 -5.79
C ALA A 32 -7.37 -2.92 -6.92
N ILE A 33 -6.12 -3.30 -6.60
CA ILE A 33 -5.09 -3.63 -7.59
C ILE A 33 -5.51 -4.84 -8.43
N VAL A 34 -6.03 -5.90 -7.80
CA VAL A 34 -6.48 -7.11 -8.52
C VAL A 34 -7.66 -6.80 -9.44
N SER A 35 -8.56 -5.91 -9.03
CA SER A 35 -9.71 -5.47 -9.83
C SER A 35 -9.42 -4.29 -10.77
N CYS A 36 -8.17 -3.79 -10.83
CA CYS A 36 -7.77 -2.61 -11.60
C CYS A 36 -8.61 -1.34 -11.33
N LYS A 37 -9.03 -1.13 -10.08
CA LYS A 37 -9.82 0.04 -9.68
C LYS A 37 -8.88 1.10 -9.09
N ILE A 38 -8.56 2.11 -9.88
CA ILE A 38 -7.54 3.10 -9.56
C ILE A 38 -8.02 4.03 -8.45
N GLU A 39 -9.29 4.42 -8.48
CA GLU A 39 -9.90 5.32 -7.49
C GLU A 39 -9.90 4.69 -6.08
N GLU A 40 -10.25 3.41 -5.97
CA GLU A 40 -10.22 2.67 -4.70
C GLU A 40 -8.78 2.46 -4.17
N LEU A 41 -7.80 2.40 -5.08
CA LEU A 41 -6.38 2.32 -4.71
C LEU A 41 -5.84 3.66 -4.19
N GLU A 42 -6.27 4.77 -4.80
CA GLU A 42 -5.93 6.12 -4.35
C GLU A 42 -6.52 6.40 -2.96
N GLU A 43 -7.80 6.07 -2.76
CA GLU A 43 -8.46 6.18 -1.46
C GLU A 43 -7.74 5.35 -0.39
N SER A 44 -7.42 4.09 -0.70
CA SER A 44 -6.66 3.24 0.23
C SER A 44 -5.27 3.79 0.54
N THR A 45 -4.59 4.40 -0.44
CA THR A 45 -3.28 5.02 -0.24
C THR A 45 -3.35 6.21 0.70
N LEU A 46 -4.38 7.05 0.56
CA LEU A 46 -4.62 8.18 1.47
C LEU A 46 -4.90 7.72 2.91
N ILE A 47 -5.72 6.68 3.06
CA ILE A 47 -6.00 6.06 4.37
C ILE A 47 -4.71 5.51 4.99
N GLN A 48 -3.85 4.83 4.21
CA GLN A 48 -2.57 4.32 4.68
C GLN A 48 -1.63 5.44 5.15
N GLN A 49 -1.50 6.52 4.38
CA GLN A 49 -0.67 7.67 4.76
C GLN A 49 -1.14 8.31 6.07
N HIS A 50 -2.46 8.47 6.23
CA HIS A 50 -3.04 9.04 7.43
C HIS A 50 -2.77 8.18 8.67
N LEU A 51 -2.99 6.87 8.57
CA LEU A 51 -2.77 5.93 9.66
C LEU A 51 -1.28 5.80 10.02
N CYS A 52 -0.37 5.86 9.04
CA CYS A 52 1.07 5.90 9.29
C CYS A 52 1.48 7.15 10.10
N ALA A 53 0.95 8.32 9.77
CA ALA A 53 1.23 9.54 10.53
C ALA A 53 0.71 9.46 11.98
N GLN A 54 -0.45 8.84 12.18
CA GLN A 54 -0.99 8.58 13.51
C GLN A 54 -0.13 7.60 14.30
N LEU A 55 0.38 6.54 13.66
CA LEU A 55 1.29 5.57 14.29
C LEU A 55 2.63 6.21 14.70
N GLU A 56 3.19 7.09 13.87
CA GLU A 56 4.42 7.82 14.23
C GLU A 56 4.20 8.71 15.45
N THR A 57 3.04 9.37 15.52
CA THR A 57 2.64 10.20 16.66
C THR A 57 2.46 9.36 17.93
N ALA A 58 1.73 8.24 17.85
CA ALA A 58 1.51 7.32 18.96
C ALA A 58 2.83 6.72 19.47
N HIS A 59 3.72 6.28 18.58
CA HIS A 59 5.05 5.80 18.96
C HIS A 59 5.88 6.88 19.66
N ALA A 60 5.81 8.14 19.20
CA ALA A 60 6.53 9.24 19.82
C ALA A 60 6.00 9.54 21.23
N GLU A 61 4.68 9.45 21.44
CA GLU A 61 4.05 9.59 22.75
C GLU A 61 4.40 8.42 23.68
N MET A 62 4.39 7.18 23.18
CA MET A 62 4.82 6.00 23.94
C MET A 62 6.29 6.07 24.36
N ARG A 63 7.19 6.65 23.55
CA ARG A 63 8.59 6.85 23.97
C ARG A 63 8.74 7.90 25.08
N ARG A 64 7.80 8.84 25.20
CA ARG A 64 7.81 9.87 26.26
C ARG A 64 7.27 9.33 27.59
N VAL A 65 6.45 8.29 27.55
CA VAL A 65 5.90 7.61 28.73
C VAL A 65 6.76 6.39 29.04
N SER A 66 7.57 6.43 30.10
CA SER A 66 8.45 5.30 30.44
C SER A 66 7.63 4.05 30.77
N PRO A 67 8.00 2.85 30.26
CA PRO A 67 7.40 1.59 30.68
C PRO A 67 7.59 1.31 32.18
N GLN A 68 8.53 1.98 32.85
CA GLN A 68 8.72 1.91 34.31
C GLN A 68 7.65 2.65 35.11
N ALA A 69 6.79 3.46 34.46
CA ALA A 69 5.65 4.10 35.10
C ALA A 69 4.43 3.17 35.24
N ALA A 70 4.44 2.00 34.59
CA ALA A 70 3.47 0.92 34.82
C ALA A 70 3.95 0.07 35.99
N GLY A 71 3.75 0.57 37.21
CA GLY A 71 4.21 -0.08 38.44
C GLY A 71 3.43 -1.36 38.77
N GLU A 72 4.18 -2.38 39.20
CA GLU A 72 3.87 -3.50 40.09
C GLU A 72 2.40 -4.01 40.18
N GLY A 73 2.15 -5.21 39.64
CA GLY A 73 0.89 -5.97 39.78
C GLY A 73 0.17 -6.22 38.46
N HIS A 74 -1.08 -6.73 38.49
CA HIS A 74 -1.92 -7.16 37.34
C HIS A 74 -1.87 -6.30 36.05
N GLU A 75 -1.44 -5.04 36.11
CA GLU A 75 -1.16 -4.20 34.94
C GLU A 75 0.02 -4.72 34.08
N GLU A 76 1.02 -5.37 34.67
CA GLU A 76 2.21 -5.86 33.97
C GLU A 76 1.87 -7.05 33.03
N GLU A 77 1.00 -7.95 33.49
CA GLU A 77 0.46 -9.07 32.70
C GLU A 77 -0.42 -8.56 31.55
N THR A 78 -1.27 -7.58 31.84
CA THR A 78 -2.12 -6.92 30.83
C THR A 78 -1.30 -6.17 29.77
N VAL A 79 -0.22 -5.50 30.19
CA VAL A 79 0.72 -4.81 29.29
C VAL A 79 1.50 -5.80 28.43
N ALA A 80 1.90 -6.95 28.98
CA ALA A 80 2.56 -8.01 28.23
C ALA A 80 1.64 -8.59 27.13
N GLU A 81 0.36 -8.83 27.45
CA GLU A 81 -0.64 -9.27 26.46
C GLU A 81 -0.86 -8.23 25.36
N LEU A 82 -0.98 -6.95 25.71
CA LEU A 82 -1.13 -5.86 24.74
C LEU A 82 0.10 -5.75 23.83
N ARG A 83 1.32 -5.91 24.38
CA ARG A 83 2.55 -5.93 23.59
C ARG A 83 2.61 -7.12 22.64
N ALA A 84 2.17 -8.31 23.08
CA ALA A 84 2.09 -9.47 22.21
C ALA A 84 1.08 -9.27 21.07
N ARG A 85 -0.08 -8.66 21.35
CA ARG A 85 -1.08 -8.29 20.33
C ARG A 85 -0.52 -7.27 19.34
N TRP A 86 0.20 -6.25 19.82
CA TRP A 86 0.86 -5.27 18.99
C TRP A 86 1.89 -5.91 18.05
N GLN A 87 2.77 -6.78 18.58
CA GLN A 87 3.76 -7.50 17.76
C GLN A 87 3.08 -8.36 16.68
N LYS A 88 1.97 -9.03 17.03
CA LYS A 88 1.19 -9.81 16.08
C LYS A 88 0.58 -8.94 14.98
N ALA A 89 -0.02 -7.81 15.34
CA ALA A 89 -0.59 -6.86 14.39
C ALA A 89 0.49 -6.28 13.46
N GLN A 90 1.67 -5.95 13.99
CA GLN A 90 2.82 -5.50 13.20
C GLN A 90 3.30 -6.58 12.22
N ALA A 91 3.37 -7.84 12.64
CA ALA A 91 3.78 -8.94 11.77
C ALA A 91 2.79 -9.15 10.60
N ILE A 92 1.49 -9.10 10.88
CA ILE A 92 0.43 -9.19 9.86
C ILE A 92 0.57 -8.07 8.84
N LEU A 93 0.80 -6.85 9.32
CA LEU A 93 0.97 -5.66 8.49
C LEU A 93 2.20 -5.75 7.57
N GLN A 94 3.34 -6.21 8.09
CA GLN A 94 4.53 -6.45 7.29
C GLN A 94 4.29 -7.49 6.19
N GLN A 95 3.55 -8.55 6.51
CA GLN A 95 3.20 -9.60 5.54
C GLN A 95 2.28 -9.05 4.44
N LEU A 96 1.22 -8.32 4.81
CA LEU A 96 0.30 -7.68 3.87
C LEU A 96 1.01 -6.70 2.95
N ASN A 97 1.94 -5.90 3.49
CA ASN A 97 2.71 -4.95 2.68
C ASN A 97 3.57 -5.66 1.63
N LYS A 98 4.25 -6.77 2.00
CA LYS A 98 5.00 -7.61 1.04
C LYS A 98 4.09 -8.15 -0.06
N GLU A 99 2.89 -8.59 0.29
CA GLU A 99 1.92 -9.11 -0.68
C GLU A 99 1.47 -8.02 -1.65
N VAL A 100 1.10 -6.84 -1.16
CA VAL A 100 0.70 -5.68 -1.98
C VAL A 100 1.83 -5.26 -2.92
N GLN A 101 3.08 -5.14 -2.42
CA GLN A 101 4.25 -4.85 -3.25
C GLN A 101 4.45 -5.91 -4.36
N GLY A 102 4.25 -7.18 -4.02
CA GLY A 102 4.31 -8.27 -4.99
C GLY A 102 3.25 -8.18 -6.08
N VAL A 103 2.01 -7.79 -5.74
CA VAL A 103 0.95 -7.57 -6.74
C VAL A 103 1.26 -6.34 -7.61
N LEU A 104 1.67 -5.23 -7.01
CA LEU A 104 2.05 -4.00 -7.73
C LEU A 104 3.16 -4.27 -8.74
N TRP A 105 4.22 -4.98 -8.33
CA TRP A 105 5.33 -5.32 -9.21
C TRP A 105 4.87 -6.16 -10.41
N ARG A 106 4.02 -7.17 -10.19
CA ARG A 106 3.47 -7.99 -11.29
C ARG A 106 2.57 -7.17 -12.21
N SER A 107 1.71 -6.33 -11.65
CA SER A 107 0.82 -5.45 -12.42
C SER A 107 1.63 -4.49 -13.30
N GLN A 108 2.62 -3.82 -12.74
CA GLN A 108 3.53 -2.93 -13.47
C GLN A 108 4.25 -3.66 -14.61
N LYS A 109 4.75 -4.88 -14.36
CA LYS A 109 5.39 -5.71 -15.40
C LYS A 109 4.42 -6.03 -16.54
N THR A 110 3.18 -6.41 -16.23
CA THR A 110 2.14 -6.70 -17.23
C THR A 110 1.77 -5.46 -18.03
N VAL A 111 1.54 -4.32 -17.37
CA VAL A 111 1.23 -3.06 -18.05
C VAL A 111 2.37 -2.64 -18.97
N ASN A 112 3.62 -2.73 -18.52
CA ASN A 112 4.78 -2.44 -19.37
C ASN A 112 4.88 -3.37 -20.59
N ALA A 113 4.59 -4.67 -20.41
CA ALA A 113 4.55 -5.61 -21.53
C ALA A 113 3.45 -5.25 -22.54
N LEU A 114 2.26 -4.87 -22.06
CA LEU A 114 1.15 -4.43 -22.91
C LEU A 114 1.50 -3.14 -23.65
N VAL A 115 2.04 -2.12 -22.96
CA VAL A 115 2.49 -0.86 -23.58
C VAL A 115 3.54 -1.12 -24.66
N ASN A 116 4.50 -2.01 -24.40
CA ASN A 116 5.51 -2.38 -25.39
C ASN A 116 4.90 -3.12 -26.58
N ALA A 117 3.94 -4.02 -26.35
CA ALA A 117 3.21 -4.70 -27.42
C ALA A 117 2.41 -3.71 -28.28
N PHE A 118 1.72 -2.75 -27.66
CA PHE A 118 1.00 -1.69 -28.38
C PHE A 118 1.95 -0.83 -29.23
N ARG A 119 3.09 -0.40 -28.67
CA ARG A 119 4.11 0.34 -29.43
C ARG A 119 4.66 -0.44 -30.62
N MET A 120 4.89 -1.75 -30.46
CA MET A 120 5.31 -2.61 -31.57
C MET A 120 4.23 -2.72 -32.66
N LEU A 121 2.96 -2.82 -32.27
CA LEU A 121 1.84 -2.88 -33.21
C LEU A 121 1.68 -1.55 -33.97
N GLU A 122 1.75 -0.41 -33.30
CA GLU A 122 1.72 0.92 -33.94
C GLU A 122 2.84 1.08 -34.98
N GLY A 123 4.05 0.65 -34.63
CA GLY A 123 5.18 0.62 -35.57
C GLY A 123 4.95 -0.31 -36.76
N SER A 124 4.29 -1.45 -36.56
CA SER A 124 4.00 -2.41 -37.62
C SER A 124 2.95 -1.92 -38.61
N TYR A 125 1.87 -1.28 -38.13
CA TYR A 125 0.83 -0.72 -39.00
C TYR A 125 1.34 0.48 -39.78
N ALA A 126 2.10 1.38 -39.13
CA ALA A 126 2.72 2.52 -39.81
C ALA A 126 3.74 2.06 -40.88
N ALA A 127 4.55 1.04 -40.59
CA ALA A 127 5.51 0.50 -41.55
C ALA A 127 4.84 -0.20 -42.74
N GLU A 128 3.74 -0.92 -42.52
CA GLU A 128 3.05 -1.64 -43.59
C GLU A 128 2.22 -0.70 -44.48
N ALA A 129 1.62 0.35 -43.90
CA ALA A 129 0.99 1.43 -44.65
C ALA A 129 2.00 2.18 -45.54
N LEU A 130 3.21 2.45 -45.02
CA LEU A 130 4.28 3.10 -45.79
C LEU A 130 4.75 2.23 -46.97
N LYS A 131 4.91 0.92 -46.77
CA LYS A 131 5.26 -0.02 -47.85
C LYS A 131 4.18 -0.08 -48.93
N GLN A 132 2.90 -0.05 -48.56
CA GLN A 132 1.80 -0.03 -49.53
C GLN A 132 1.78 1.26 -50.34
N ALA A 133 1.97 2.41 -49.69
CA ALA A 133 2.04 3.72 -50.36
C ALA A 133 3.23 3.81 -51.34
N VAL A 134 4.40 3.27 -50.96
CA VAL A 134 5.58 3.21 -51.83
C VAL A 134 5.35 2.28 -53.02
N ARG A 135 4.70 1.12 -52.82
CA ARG A 135 4.35 0.20 -53.91
C ARG A 135 3.35 0.81 -54.90
N SER A 136 2.34 1.54 -54.42
CA SER A 136 1.35 2.19 -55.29
C SER A 136 1.96 3.33 -56.11
N SER A 137 2.87 4.10 -55.51
CA SER A 137 3.61 5.17 -56.20
C SER A 137 4.55 4.61 -57.29
N ALA A 138 5.29 3.53 -57.00
CA ALA A 138 6.20 2.91 -57.97
C ALA A 138 5.49 2.25 -59.17
N ILE A 139 4.22 1.88 -59.02
CA ILE A 139 3.39 1.36 -60.13
C ILE A 139 2.88 2.50 -61.01
N GLN A 140 2.57 3.66 -60.44
CA GLN A 140 2.10 4.84 -61.19
C GLN A 140 3.20 5.52 -62.01
N GLU A 141 4.46 5.45 -61.60
CA GLU A 141 5.59 6.03 -62.38
C GLU A 141 6.08 5.15 -63.54
N ARG A 142 5.60 3.90 -63.63
CA ARG A 142 5.96 2.93 -64.68
C ARG A 142 4.89 2.73 -65.76
N ALA A 143 3.74 3.38 -65.62
CA ALA A 143 2.65 3.39 -66.59
C ALA A 143 2.68 4.70 -67.39
#